data_AF-A0A221I0K3-F1
#
_entry.id   AF-A0A221I0K3-F1
#
_cell.length_a   1.000
_cell.length_b   1.000
_cell.length_c   1.000
_cell.angle_alpha   90.00
_cell.angle_beta   90.00
_cell.angle_gamma   90.00
#
_symmetry.space_group_name_H-M   'P 1'
#
loop_
_entity.id
_entity.type
_entity.pdbx_description
1 polymer ?
#
loop_
_entity_poly.entity_id
_entity_poly.type
_entity_poly.pdbx_seq_one_letter_code
_entity_poly.pdbx_strand_id
1 'polypeptide(L)'
;VLSRPHHLSCRWPYGTVELKPSRVPVFGQSLPMERDSQAVEPLTGQYAAGSVLRYNLRWLHAFGVWPLSGSPLFRIFTATISALSLAHIAEGVVHLCTLRGDLEDYTLALSCLSIMVVGSTKATFFLCNEAGYCRLVRWLDALVNSQREYVRSRSTREAIFEEVQRRGIRISKAFNAYNISLLSLWFVAPLMSPEKRLPFQQLPVTNTTILPTYAYELSYALQVISMFFVGLIHVQMDSFFIVVMFHISAQLKILSERIADLQLRRGDKNELFESNENKRLHKSMSAIETHKQLCLCIRTHQDITRFIGYLESVMNPIAMMQ
;
A
#
# COMPACT_ATOMS: atom_id res chain seq x y z
N VAL A 1 -2.87 40.03 -25.52
CA VAL A 1 -2.42 39.30 -26.73
C VAL A 1 -2.57 37.81 -26.42
N LEU A 2 -3.64 37.22 -26.93
CA LEU A 2 -4.12 35.85 -26.64
C LEU A 2 -3.35 34.83 -27.50
N SER A 3 -2.72 33.83 -26.87
CA SER A 3 -2.17 32.66 -27.56
C SER A 3 -3.15 31.49 -27.50
N ARG A 4 -3.65 31.09 -28.67
CA ARG A 4 -4.48 29.90 -28.89
C ARG A 4 -3.60 28.63 -28.97
N PRO A 5 -4.12 27.46 -28.60
CA PRO A 5 -3.45 26.18 -28.83
C PRO A 5 -3.68 25.67 -30.26
N HIS A 6 -2.64 25.12 -30.87
CA HIS A 6 -2.66 24.44 -32.16
C HIS A 6 -3.33 23.06 -32.04
N HIS A 7 -4.43 22.86 -32.76
CA HIS A 7 -5.01 21.53 -33.02
C HIS A 7 -4.26 20.88 -34.19
N LEU A 8 -3.55 19.78 -33.93
CA LEU A 8 -3.03 18.88 -34.96
C LEU A 8 -4.16 17.94 -35.41
N SER A 9 -4.62 18.13 -36.65
CA SER A 9 -5.59 17.27 -37.32
C SER A 9 -4.85 16.27 -38.22
N CYS A 10 -4.71 15.02 -37.78
CA CYS A 10 -4.24 13.93 -38.64
C CYS A 10 -5.38 13.47 -39.56
N ARG A 11 -5.22 13.70 -40.87
CA ARG A 11 -6.15 13.26 -41.93
C ARG A 11 -5.66 11.92 -42.48
N TRP A 12 -6.45 10.86 -42.34
CA TRP A 12 -6.21 9.57 -43.01
C TRP A 12 -6.95 9.52 -44.36
N PRO A 13 -6.36 8.95 -45.43
CA PRO A 13 -6.96 8.93 -46.75
C PRO A 13 -7.55 7.54 -47.05
N TYR A 14 -8.67 7.17 -46.42
CA TYR A 14 -9.50 6.05 -46.91
C TYR A 14 -10.97 6.36 -46.68
N GLY A 15 -11.77 6.04 -47.70
CA GLY A 15 -13.10 6.59 -47.95
C GLY A 15 -14.15 6.39 -46.85
N THR A 16 -15.12 7.29 -46.89
CA THR A 16 -16.33 7.29 -46.09
C THR A 16 -17.16 6.04 -46.38
N VAL A 17 -17.09 5.05 -45.49
CA VAL A 17 -18.09 3.99 -45.40
C VAL A 17 -19.14 4.44 -44.39
N GLU A 18 -20.32 4.76 -44.89
CA GLU A 18 -21.47 5.15 -44.07
C GLU A 18 -22.04 3.89 -43.39
N LEU A 19 -21.50 3.56 -42.22
CA LEU A 19 -22.02 2.50 -41.36
C LEU A 19 -23.27 3.00 -40.64
N LYS A 20 -24.42 2.60 -41.17
CA LYS A 20 -25.73 2.73 -40.51
C LYS A 20 -25.63 2.13 -39.09
N PRO A 21 -25.97 2.88 -38.02
CA PRO A 21 -25.84 2.38 -36.66
C PRO A 21 -26.87 1.26 -36.44
N SER A 22 -26.38 0.02 -36.51
CA SER A 22 -27.15 -1.13 -36.08
C SER A 22 -27.34 -0.99 -34.58
N ARG A 23 -28.62 -0.90 -34.14
CA ARG A 23 -29.01 -0.86 -32.73
C ARG A 23 -28.57 -2.16 -32.09
N VAL A 24 -27.37 -2.16 -31.52
CA VAL A 24 -26.96 -3.16 -30.55
C VAL A 24 -27.85 -2.93 -29.32
N PRO A 25 -28.59 -3.94 -28.84
CA PRO A 25 -29.29 -3.81 -27.57
C PRO A 25 -28.22 -3.54 -26.51
N VAL A 26 -28.27 -2.34 -25.94
CA VAL A 26 -27.61 -2.02 -24.68
C VAL A 26 -28.24 -2.94 -23.65
N PHE A 27 -27.60 -4.09 -23.43
CA PHE A 27 -27.94 -4.98 -22.34
C PHE A 27 -27.63 -4.23 -21.06
N GLY A 28 -28.69 -3.59 -20.54
CA GLY A 28 -28.72 -2.94 -19.26
C GLY A 28 -28.45 -3.94 -18.12
N GLN A 29 -28.17 -3.32 -16.97
CA GLN A 29 -27.85 -3.94 -15.69
C GLN A 29 -26.41 -4.45 -15.59
N SER A 30 -25.47 -3.51 -15.69
CA SER A 30 -24.48 -3.43 -14.63
C SER A 30 -25.25 -3.36 -13.31
N LEU A 31 -25.30 -4.47 -12.57
CA LEU A 31 -25.53 -4.42 -11.13
C LEU A 31 -24.65 -3.27 -10.62
N PRO A 32 -25.21 -2.17 -10.07
CA PRO A 32 -24.42 -1.36 -9.17
C PRO A 32 -23.99 -2.38 -8.12
N MET A 33 -22.69 -2.64 -8.05
CA MET A 33 -22.20 -3.43 -6.95
C MET A 33 -22.57 -2.62 -5.73
N GLU A 34 -23.61 -3.07 -5.04
CA GLU A 34 -24.13 -2.62 -3.76
C GLU A 34 -23.03 -2.86 -2.72
N ARG A 35 -21.91 -2.16 -2.91
CA ARG A 35 -20.63 -2.27 -2.19
C ARG A 35 -20.49 -1.12 -1.19
N ASP A 36 -21.42 -0.16 -1.21
CA ASP A 36 -21.46 0.96 -0.28
C ASP A 36 -22.19 0.64 1.04
N SER A 37 -22.90 -0.49 1.12
CA SER A 37 -23.69 -0.89 2.30
C SER A 37 -23.05 -1.94 3.19
N GLN A 38 -21.90 -2.52 2.80
CA GLN A 38 -21.07 -3.23 3.78
C GLN A 38 -20.42 -2.16 4.63
N ALA A 39 -21.17 -1.80 5.67
CA ALA A 39 -20.80 -0.89 6.72
C ALA A 39 -19.36 -1.15 7.15
N VAL A 40 -18.73 -0.07 7.58
CA VAL A 40 -17.38 0.10 8.09
C VAL A 40 -17.17 -0.77 9.34
N GLU A 41 -17.36 -2.08 9.22
CA GLU A 41 -17.00 -2.99 10.27
C GLU A 41 -15.48 -3.00 10.33
N PRO A 42 -14.88 -2.74 11.49
CA PRO A 42 -13.45 -2.83 11.64
C PRO A 42 -12.99 -4.28 11.39
N LEU A 43 -11.78 -4.44 10.87
CA LEU A 43 -11.26 -5.73 10.47
C LEU A 43 -11.04 -6.62 11.70
N THR A 44 -11.81 -7.71 11.81
CA THR A 44 -11.61 -8.69 12.86
C THR A 44 -10.24 -9.35 12.72
N GLY A 45 -9.59 -9.68 13.84
CA GLY A 45 -8.28 -10.34 13.82
C GLY A 45 -8.28 -11.68 13.05
N GLN A 46 -9.44 -12.35 13.00
CA GLN A 46 -9.66 -13.56 12.21
C GLN A 46 -9.57 -13.27 10.70
N TYR A 47 -10.16 -12.17 10.22
CA TYR A 47 -10.03 -11.76 8.83
C TYR A 47 -8.57 -11.44 8.48
N ALA A 48 -7.88 -10.69 9.34
CA ALA A 48 -6.48 -10.30 9.12
C ALA A 48 -5.55 -11.52 8.97
N ALA A 49 -5.86 -12.65 9.61
CA ALA A 49 -5.11 -13.89 9.47
C ALA A 49 -5.25 -14.55 8.08
N GLY A 50 -6.41 -14.38 7.43
CA GLY A 50 -6.70 -14.91 6.09
C GLY A 50 -6.31 -13.98 4.93
N SER A 51 -6.07 -12.71 5.22
CA SER A 51 -5.70 -11.70 4.20
C SER A 51 -4.36 -12.01 3.53
N VAL A 52 -4.24 -11.63 2.26
CA VAL A 52 -2.96 -11.70 1.52
C VAL A 52 -1.88 -10.83 2.17
N LEU A 53 -2.29 -9.80 2.91
CA LEU A 53 -1.44 -8.86 3.63
C LEU A 53 -1.18 -9.24 5.09
N ARG A 54 -1.52 -10.47 5.52
CA ARG A 54 -1.45 -10.92 6.92
C ARG A 54 -0.17 -10.54 7.67
N TYR A 55 0.98 -10.54 7.00
CA TYR A 55 2.27 -10.19 7.63
C TYR A 55 2.33 -8.72 8.01
N ASN A 56 2.00 -7.82 7.07
CA ASN A 56 2.02 -6.38 7.30
C ASN A 56 0.94 -5.97 8.31
N LEU A 57 -0.26 -6.57 8.21
CA LEU A 57 -1.35 -6.31 9.17
C LEU A 57 -0.98 -6.70 10.60
N ARG A 58 -0.30 -7.85 10.78
CA ARG A 58 0.20 -8.26 12.11
C ARG A 58 1.21 -7.28 12.69
N TRP A 59 2.10 -6.73 11.88
CA TRP A 59 3.05 -5.72 12.35
C TRP A 59 2.38 -4.38 12.65
N LEU A 60 1.50 -3.88 11.78
CA LEU A 60 0.75 -2.64 12.03
C LEU A 60 -0.09 -2.76 13.32
N HIS A 61 -0.63 -3.94 13.58
CA HIS A 61 -1.32 -4.26 14.82
C HIS A 61 -0.37 -4.32 16.03
N ALA A 62 0.78 -4.98 15.91
CA ALA A 62 1.78 -5.04 16.98
C ALA A 62 2.28 -3.63 17.39
N PHE A 63 2.31 -2.69 16.45
CA PHE A 63 2.75 -1.32 16.68
C PHE A 63 1.64 -0.33 17.04
N GLY A 64 0.41 -0.79 17.26
CA GLY A 64 -0.66 0.11 17.72
C GLY A 64 -1.26 0.99 16.63
N VAL A 65 -0.89 0.78 15.37
CA VAL A 65 -1.36 1.59 14.23
C VAL A 65 -2.62 0.98 13.62
N TRP A 66 -2.73 -0.34 13.60
CA TRP A 66 -3.91 -1.03 13.09
C TRP A 66 -4.94 -1.28 14.18
N PRO A 67 -6.12 -0.64 14.12
CA PRO A 67 -7.14 -0.75 15.15
C PRO A 67 -7.67 -2.18 15.27
N LEU A 68 -7.47 -2.77 16.44
CA LEU A 68 -8.33 -3.86 16.90
C LEU A 68 -9.65 -3.27 17.34
N SER A 69 -10.71 -3.76 16.72
CA SER A 69 -12.07 -3.55 17.20
C SER A 69 -12.22 -4.08 18.62
N GLY A 70 -12.55 -3.19 19.57
CA GLY A 70 -13.08 -3.58 20.88
C GLY A 70 -12.10 -3.69 22.04
N SER A 71 -10.79 -3.45 21.88
CA SER A 71 -9.86 -3.45 23.01
C SER A 71 -9.56 -2.03 23.53
N PRO A 72 -9.98 -1.65 24.75
CA PRO A 72 -9.64 -0.35 25.33
C PRO A 72 -8.13 -0.23 25.60
N LEU A 73 -7.45 -1.35 25.90
CA LEU A 73 -5.99 -1.38 26.10
C LEU A 73 -5.24 -0.95 24.84
N PHE A 74 -5.73 -1.38 23.67
CA PHE A 74 -5.12 -0.99 22.40
C PHE A 74 -5.23 0.53 22.18
N ARG A 75 -6.38 1.13 22.48
CA ARG A 75 -6.57 2.59 22.38
C ARG A 75 -5.66 3.37 23.31
N ILE A 76 -5.50 2.89 24.56
CA ILE A 76 -4.58 3.49 25.54
C ILE A 76 -3.15 3.40 25.02
N PHE A 77 -2.74 2.25 24.47
CA PHE A 77 -1.41 2.04 23.91
C PHE A 77 -1.13 2.98 22.74
N THR A 78 -2.04 3.06 21.75
CA THR A 78 -1.91 3.99 20.62
C THR A 78 -1.86 5.43 21.08
N ALA A 79 -2.75 5.84 21.99
CA ALA A 79 -2.77 7.20 22.54
C ALA A 79 -1.47 7.54 23.29
N THR A 80 -0.89 6.57 24.01
CA THR A 80 0.39 6.75 24.70
C THR A 80 1.53 6.95 23.71
N ILE A 81 1.60 6.16 22.63
CA ILE A 81 2.60 6.33 21.57
C ILE A 81 2.45 7.70 20.89
N SER A 82 1.22 8.11 20.56
CA SER A 82 0.96 9.41 19.95
C SER A 82 1.30 10.58 20.89
N ALA A 83 1.01 10.46 22.18
CA ALA A 83 1.37 11.46 23.16
C ALA A 83 2.90 11.57 23.32
N LEU A 84 3.59 10.42 23.35
CA LEU A 84 5.05 10.38 23.37
C LEU A 84 5.63 11.03 22.11
N SER A 85 5.12 10.72 20.92
CA SER A 85 5.65 11.31 19.67
C SER A 85 5.44 12.83 19.62
N LEU A 86 4.30 13.33 20.07
CA LEU A 86 4.04 14.78 20.18
C LEU A 86 4.97 15.45 21.19
N ALA A 87 5.21 14.82 22.35
CA ALA A 87 6.15 15.33 23.34
C ALA A 87 7.57 15.42 22.76
N HIS A 88 8.00 14.43 21.96
CA HIS A 88 9.30 14.44 21.28
C HIS A 88 9.40 15.55 20.23
N ILE A 89 8.34 15.79 19.46
CA ILE A 89 8.31 16.90 18.51
C ILE A 89 8.43 18.24 19.25
N ALA A 90 7.69 18.40 20.35
CA ALA A 90 7.77 19.62 21.17
C ALA A 90 9.17 19.82 21.75
N GLU A 91 9.80 18.76 22.28
CA GLU A 91 11.18 18.79 22.76
C GLU A 91 12.15 19.18 21.63
N GLY A 92 12.02 18.58 20.45
CA GLY A 92 12.86 18.90 19.29
C GLY A 92 12.69 20.35 18.80
N VAL A 93 11.48 20.91 18.85
CA VAL A 93 11.23 22.33 18.53
C VAL A 93 11.87 23.25 19.56
N VAL A 94 11.68 22.98 20.86
CA VAL A 94 12.32 23.76 21.93
C VAL A 94 13.84 23.70 21.80
N HIS A 95 14.38 22.52 21.49
CA HIS A 95 15.80 22.35 21.25
C HIS A 95 16.28 23.23 20.08
N LEU A 96 15.59 23.16 18.93
CA LEU A 96 15.94 23.97 17.75
C LEU A 96 15.87 25.49 18.04
N CYS A 97 14.91 25.93 18.86
CA CYS A 97 14.78 27.35 19.25
C CYS A 97 15.83 27.81 20.27
N THR A 98 16.40 26.89 21.06
CA THR A 98 17.36 27.21 22.12
C THR A 98 18.81 26.96 21.73
N LEU A 99 19.03 26.23 20.63
CA LEU A 99 20.35 25.91 20.11
C LEU A 99 21.11 27.21 19.79
N ARG A 100 22.26 27.41 20.43
CA ARG A 100 23.22 28.49 20.10
C ARG A 100 24.52 27.81 19.71
N GLY A 101 24.60 27.34 18.47
CA GLY A 101 25.70 26.49 18.00
C GLY A 101 25.92 26.56 16.50
N ASP A 102 26.84 25.71 16.04
CA ASP A 102 27.28 25.61 14.65
C ASP A 102 26.15 25.13 13.72
N LEU A 103 26.25 25.50 12.44
CA LEU A 103 25.26 25.13 11.41
C LEU A 103 25.06 23.62 11.31
N GLU A 104 26.11 22.83 11.61
CA GLU A 104 26.06 21.37 11.60
C GLU A 104 25.03 20.83 12.61
N ASP A 105 25.08 21.28 13.86
CA ASP A 105 24.14 20.87 14.91
C ASP A 105 22.70 21.25 14.55
N TYR A 106 22.51 22.42 13.95
CA TYR A 106 21.21 22.88 13.46
C TYR A 106 20.66 21.96 12.37
N THR A 107 21.49 21.61 11.38
CA THR A 107 21.06 20.73 10.29
C THR A 107 20.74 19.33 10.79
N LEU A 108 21.52 18.81 11.74
CA LEU A 108 21.27 17.51 12.35
C LEU A 108 19.95 17.52 13.13
N ALA A 109 19.76 18.48 14.04
CA ALA A 109 18.54 18.61 14.82
C ALA A 109 17.29 18.79 13.93
N LEU A 110 17.39 19.62 12.90
CA LEU A 110 16.31 19.83 11.94
C LEU A 110 15.99 18.56 11.14
N SER A 111 17.01 17.82 10.72
CA SER A 111 16.82 16.56 9.97
C SER A 111 16.13 15.48 10.82
N CYS A 112 16.43 15.40 12.11
CA CYS A 112 15.76 14.45 12.98
C CYS A 112 14.33 14.88 13.31
N LEU A 113 14.13 16.18 13.56
CA LEU A 113 12.80 16.73 13.81
C LEU A 113 11.88 16.51 12.59
N SER A 114 12.39 16.69 11.37
CA SER A 114 11.60 16.47 10.16
C SER A 114 11.14 15.01 10.03
N ILE A 115 12.01 14.04 10.31
CA ILE A 115 11.66 12.60 10.32
C ILE A 115 10.53 12.32 11.33
N MET A 116 10.63 12.90 12.54
CA MET A 116 9.62 12.72 13.59
C MET A 116 8.27 13.33 13.22
N VAL A 117 8.29 14.53 12.62
CA VAL A 117 7.10 15.21 12.14
C VAL A 117 6.43 14.41 11.02
N VAL A 118 7.20 13.95 10.02
CA VAL A 118 6.67 13.13 8.92
C VAL A 118 6.09 11.82 9.45
N GLY A 119 6.81 11.10 10.31
CA GLY A 119 6.34 9.84 10.92
C GLY A 119 5.04 10.02 11.71
N SER A 120 4.97 11.05 12.56
CA SER A 120 3.78 11.35 13.36
C SER A 120 2.59 11.78 12.50
N THR A 121 2.84 12.58 11.46
CA THR A 121 1.79 13.03 10.54
C THR A 121 1.24 11.84 9.74
N LYS A 122 2.11 10.97 9.20
CA LYS A 122 1.70 9.71 8.54
C LYS A 122 0.86 8.81 9.46
N ALA A 123 1.29 8.60 10.69
CA ALA A 123 0.56 7.79 11.67
C ALA A 123 -0.82 8.40 11.98
N THR A 124 -0.89 9.73 12.13
CA THR A 124 -2.14 10.45 12.38
C THR A 124 -3.10 10.32 11.19
N PHE A 125 -2.63 10.55 9.96
CA PHE A 125 -3.44 10.36 8.76
C PHE A 125 -3.98 8.94 8.63
N PHE A 126 -3.14 7.95 8.95
CA PHE A 126 -3.55 6.55 8.91
C PHE A 126 -4.68 6.26 9.92
N LEU A 127 -4.52 6.71 11.16
CA LEU A 127 -5.52 6.54 12.21
C LEU A 127 -6.82 7.29 11.89
N CYS A 128 -6.72 8.50 11.33
CA CYS A 128 -7.89 9.29 10.92
C CYS A 128 -8.63 8.67 9.73
N ASN A 129 -7.92 7.96 8.83
CA ASN A 129 -8.49 7.33 7.64
C ASN A 129 -8.55 5.79 7.75
N GLU A 130 -8.70 5.25 8.96
CA GLU A 130 -8.79 3.81 9.24
C GLU A 130 -9.75 3.09 8.28
N ALA A 131 -10.95 3.63 8.11
CA ALA A 131 -12.00 3.05 7.27
C ALA A 131 -11.54 2.90 5.81
N GLY A 132 -10.76 3.87 5.31
CA GLY A 132 -10.21 3.88 3.97
C GLY A 132 -9.24 2.72 3.74
N TYR A 133 -8.32 2.50 4.69
CA TYR A 133 -7.36 1.39 4.66
C TYR A 133 -8.04 0.03 4.85
N CYS A 134 -9.05 -0.06 5.73
CA CYS A 134 -9.81 -1.30 5.89
C CYS A 134 -10.50 -1.70 4.58
N ARG A 135 -11.13 -0.73 3.90
CA ARG A 135 -11.76 -0.93 2.59
C ARG A 135 -10.72 -1.31 1.52
N LEU A 136 -9.54 -0.69 1.55
CA LEU A 136 -8.43 -1.01 0.64
C LEU A 136 -8.01 -2.48 0.76
N VAL A 137 -7.76 -2.95 1.99
CA VAL A 137 -7.38 -4.34 2.27
C VAL A 137 -8.45 -5.31 1.78
N ARG A 138 -9.73 -5.04 2.11
CA ARG A 138 -10.85 -5.89 1.67
C ARG A 138 -10.98 -5.95 0.16
N TRP A 139 -10.84 -4.83 -0.52
CA TRP A 139 -10.90 -4.80 -1.99
C TRP A 139 -9.72 -5.55 -2.60
N LEU A 140 -8.51 -5.38 -2.08
CA LEU A 140 -7.35 -6.15 -2.55
C LEU A 140 -7.58 -7.67 -2.38
N ASP A 141 -8.05 -8.10 -1.20
CA ASP A 141 -8.35 -9.51 -0.95
C ASP A 141 -9.43 -10.04 -1.91
N ALA A 142 -10.50 -9.28 -2.13
CA ALA A 142 -11.55 -9.65 -3.09
C ALA A 142 -11.01 -9.74 -4.53
N LEU A 143 -10.17 -8.79 -4.94
CA LEU A 143 -9.53 -8.77 -6.25
C LEU A 143 -8.64 -10.01 -6.43
N VAL A 144 -7.78 -10.29 -5.45
CA VAL A 144 -6.89 -11.45 -5.47
C VAL A 144 -7.67 -12.77 -5.47
N ASN A 145 -8.73 -12.88 -4.66
CA ASN A 145 -9.57 -14.07 -4.61
C ASN A 145 -10.29 -14.31 -5.95
N SER A 146 -10.83 -13.25 -6.57
CA SER A 146 -11.49 -13.34 -7.88
C SER A 146 -10.54 -13.86 -8.97
N GLN A 147 -9.26 -13.48 -8.91
CA GLN A 147 -8.28 -13.99 -9.86
C GLN A 147 -7.78 -15.39 -9.51
N ARG A 148 -7.67 -15.72 -8.21
CA ARG A 148 -7.22 -17.02 -7.73
C ARG A 148 -8.11 -18.15 -8.23
N GLU A 149 -9.43 -17.96 -8.26
CA GLU A 149 -10.37 -18.97 -8.76
C GLU A 149 -10.08 -19.39 -10.21
N TYR A 150 -9.75 -18.43 -11.07
CA TYR A 150 -9.38 -18.73 -12.45
C TYR A 150 -7.98 -19.37 -12.55
N VAL A 151 -7.04 -18.95 -11.69
CA VAL A 151 -5.68 -19.49 -11.68
C VAL A 151 -5.67 -20.97 -11.29
N ARG A 152 -6.53 -21.38 -10.34
CA ARG A 152 -6.67 -22.79 -9.90
C ARG A 152 -7.02 -23.76 -11.03
N SER A 153 -7.64 -23.29 -12.11
CA SER A 153 -7.93 -24.13 -13.27
C SER A 153 -6.67 -24.60 -14.02
N ARG A 154 -5.49 -24.02 -13.75
CA ARG A 154 -4.21 -24.39 -14.38
C ARG A 154 -3.07 -24.44 -13.36
N SER A 155 -2.61 -25.64 -13.03
CA SER A 155 -1.54 -25.92 -12.06
C SER A 155 -0.27 -25.07 -12.24
N THR A 156 0.16 -24.80 -13.47
CA THR A 156 1.35 -23.99 -13.76
C THR A 156 1.22 -22.54 -13.31
N ARG A 157 0.01 -21.95 -13.35
CA ARG A 157 -0.23 -20.55 -12.96
C ARG A 157 -0.37 -20.38 -11.46
N GLU A 158 -0.85 -21.41 -10.77
CA GLU A 158 -0.93 -21.42 -9.31
C GLU A 158 0.48 -21.34 -8.70
N ALA A 159 1.43 -22.08 -9.27
CA ALA A 159 2.84 -22.00 -8.87
C ALA A 159 3.43 -20.58 -9.05
N ILE A 160 3.09 -19.88 -10.15
CA ILE A 160 3.53 -18.50 -10.39
C ILE A 160 2.92 -17.56 -9.36
N PHE A 161 1.62 -17.70 -9.07
CA PHE A 161 0.93 -16.86 -8.09
C PHE A 161 1.54 -17.02 -6.69
N GLU A 162 1.79 -18.26 -6.25
CA GLU A 162 2.44 -18.52 -4.98
C GLU A 162 3.86 -17.98 -4.92
N GLU A 163 4.64 -18.13 -5.99
CA GLU A 163 6.01 -17.63 -6.05
C GLU A 163 6.03 -16.10 -5.93
N VAL A 164 5.11 -15.41 -6.60
CA VAL A 164 4.95 -13.96 -6.46
C VAL A 164 4.58 -13.62 -5.02
N GLN A 165 3.57 -14.26 -4.43
CA GLN A 165 3.20 -14.01 -3.03
C GLN A 165 4.37 -14.25 -2.05
N ARG A 166 5.14 -15.32 -2.24
CA ARG A 166 6.34 -15.62 -1.44
C ARG A 166 7.41 -14.56 -1.58
N ARG A 167 7.64 -14.06 -2.81
CA ARG A 167 8.59 -12.96 -3.07
C ARG A 167 8.17 -11.68 -2.36
N GLY A 168 6.89 -11.31 -2.44
CA GLY A 168 6.37 -10.13 -1.73
C GLY A 168 6.64 -10.19 -0.23
N ILE A 169 6.32 -11.32 0.40
CA ILE A 169 6.58 -11.54 1.85
C ILE A 169 8.09 -11.51 2.15
N ARG A 170 8.93 -12.10 1.29
CA ARG A 170 10.39 -12.10 1.46
C ARG A 170 10.96 -10.69 1.42
N ILE A 171 10.49 -9.85 0.48
CA ILE A 171 10.90 -8.46 0.37
C ILE A 171 10.50 -7.67 1.61
N SER A 172 9.26 -7.81 2.09
CA SER A 172 8.83 -7.14 3.34
C SER A 172 9.67 -7.55 4.54
N LYS A 173 9.96 -8.85 4.67
CA LYS A 173 10.81 -9.36 5.75
C LYS A 173 12.23 -8.80 5.68
N ALA A 174 12.83 -8.79 4.49
CA ALA A 174 14.17 -8.27 4.28
C ALA A 174 14.23 -6.76 4.60
N PHE A 175 13.25 -6.00 4.12
CA PHE A 175 13.17 -4.57 4.38
C PHE A 175 12.95 -4.28 5.87
N ASN A 176 12.04 -5.00 6.55
CA ASN A 176 11.85 -4.84 8.00
C ASN A 176 13.11 -5.23 8.79
N ALA A 177 13.80 -6.32 8.43
CA ALA A 177 15.04 -6.74 9.10
C ALA A 177 16.18 -5.72 8.92
N TYR A 178 16.27 -5.12 7.73
CA TYR A 178 17.21 -4.03 7.45
C TYR A 178 16.93 -2.81 8.33
N ASN A 179 15.67 -2.38 8.41
CA ASN A 179 15.29 -1.22 9.23
C ASN A 179 15.47 -1.48 10.73
N ILE A 180 15.12 -2.67 11.23
CA ILE A 180 15.37 -3.04 12.64
C ILE A 180 16.88 -3.00 12.94
N SER A 181 17.71 -3.50 12.02
CA SER A 181 19.17 -3.44 12.17
C SER A 181 19.68 -2.00 12.22
N LEU A 182 19.19 -1.13 11.34
CA LEU A 182 19.54 0.30 11.33
C LEU A 182 19.13 1.01 12.64
N LEU A 183 17.89 0.81 13.09
CA LEU A 183 17.41 1.39 14.34
C LEU A 183 18.24 0.88 15.53
N SER A 184 18.56 -0.41 15.55
CA SER A 184 19.38 -1.02 16.61
C SER A 184 20.78 -0.41 16.64
N LEU A 185 21.42 -0.24 15.47
CA LEU A 185 22.73 0.41 15.38
C LEU A 185 22.67 1.86 15.86
N TRP A 186 21.60 2.58 15.50
CA TRP A 186 21.39 3.95 15.94
C TRP A 186 21.24 4.07 17.47
N PHE A 187 20.57 3.13 18.13
CA PHE A 187 20.49 3.11 19.60
C PHE A 187 21.81 2.79 20.29
N VAL A 188 22.62 1.92 19.70
CA VAL A 188 23.92 1.53 20.27
C VAL A 188 24.96 2.66 20.13
N ALA A 189 24.86 3.49 19.09
CA ALA A 189 25.85 4.54 18.81
C ALA A 189 26.06 5.52 19.99
N PRO A 190 25.02 6.10 20.63
CA PRO A 190 25.19 6.94 21.82
C PRO A 190 25.80 6.23 23.03
N LEU A 191 25.61 4.91 23.17
CA LEU A 191 26.17 4.13 24.30
C LEU A 191 27.67 3.89 24.15
N MET A 192 28.17 3.88 22.92
CA MET A 192 29.59 3.70 22.60
C MET A 192 30.37 5.02 22.65
N SER A 193 29.68 6.16 22.70
CA SER A 193 30.30 7.47 22.82
C SER A 193 30.81 7.70 24.26
N PRO A 194 32.07 8.14 24.44
CA PRO A 194 32.62 8.43 25.78
C PRO A 194 31.91 9.61 26.45
N GLU A 195 31.36 10.53 25.65
CA GLU A 195 30.43 11.54 26.12
C GLU A 195 29.04 10.91 26.13
N LYS A 196 28.50 10.66 27.33
CA LYS A 196 27.14 10.14 27.55
C LYS A 196 26.11 11.17 27.08
N ARG A 197 25.93 11.27 25.77
CA ARG A 197 24.94 12.12 25.11
C ARG A 197 23.64 11.32 25.00
N LEU A 198 22.52 11.96 25.32
CA LEU A 198 21.21 11.40 25.01
C LEU A 198 21.08 11.19 23.49
N PRO A 199 20.29 10.22 23.01
CA PRO A 199 20.08 9.99 21.57
C PRO A 199 19.48 11.22 20.89
N PHE A 200 18.71 11.99 21.67
CA PHE A 200 18.29 13.35 21.33
C PHE A 200 18.84 14.35 22.33
N GLN A 201 19.45 15.38 21.78
CA GLN A 201 20.26 16.40 22.44
C GLN A 201 19.62 16.97 23.72
N GLN A 202 20.44 17.18 24.75
CA GLN A 202 20.02 17.63 26.07
C GLN A 202 19.31 18.99 26.01
N LEU A 203 18.07 19.06 26.50
CA LEU A 203 17.48 20.32 26.94
C LEU A 203 18.47 21.03 27.88
N PRO A 204 18.69 22.36 27.76
CA PRO A 204 19.64 23.09 28.62
C PRO A 204 19.38 22.91 30.12
N VAL A 205 18.15 22.55 30.49
CA VAL A 205 17.67 22.35 31.86
C VAL A 205 18.22 21.07 32.49
N THR A 206 18.65 20.07 31.71
CA THR A 206 19.24 18.83 32.26
C THR A 206 20.74 18.95 32.58
N ASN A 207 21.38 20.07 32.24
CA ASN A 207 22.78 20.38 32.59
C ASN A 207 22.94 20.90 34.03
N THR A 208 21.87 21.09 34.79
CA THR A 208 22.00 21.35 36.22
C THR A 208 22.36 20.06 36.94
N THR A 209 23.46 20.08 37.70
CA THR A 209 24.04 19.04 38.58
C THR A 209 23.09 18.40 39.60
N ILE A 210 21.78 18.64 39.49
CA ILE A 210 20.72 18.32 40.44
C ILE A 210 19.83 17.19 39.92
N LEU A 211 19.80 16.91 38.61
CA LEU A 211 19.00 15.79 38.11
C LEU A 211 19.68 14.45 38.43
N PRO A 212 19.04 13.54 39.18
CA PRO A 212 19.62 12.24 39.50
C PRO A 212 19.88 11.44 38.22
N THR A 213 20.94 10.63 38.19
CA THR A 213 21.27 9.69 37.10
C THR A 213 20.07 8.88 36.62
N TYR A 214 19.16 8.54 37.53
CA TYR A 214 17.89 7.87 37.23
C TYR A 214 17.00 8.61 36.22
N ALA A 215 16.90 9.95 36.33
CA ALA A 215 16.07 10.75 35.43
C ALA A 215 16.67 10.79 34.02
N TYR A 216 18.00 10.79 33.91
CA TYR A 216 18.68 10.67 32.61
C TYR A 216 18.40 9.31 31.95
N GLU A 217 18.56 8.21 32.69
CA GLU A 217 18.33 6.85 32.18
C GLU A 217 16.86 6.64 31.75
N LEU A 218 15.92 7.20 32.52
CA LEU A 218 14.50 7.14 32.19
C LEU A 218 14.17 7.93 30.92
N SER A 219 14.65 9.17 30.80
CA SER A 219 14.45 9.99 29.60
C SER A 219 15.10 9.35 28.38
N TYR A 220 16.30 8.79 28.52
CA TYR A 220 16.98 8.01 27.49
C TYR A 220 16.10 6.84 27.02
N ALA A 221 15.61 6.03 27.97
CA ALA A 221 14.78 4.87 27.65
C ALA A 221 13.48 5.28 26.95
N LEU A 222 12.81 6.33 27.42
CA LEU A 222 11.59 6.85 26.80
C LEU A 222 11.85 7.37 25.39
N GLN A 223 12.98 8.06 25.16
CA GLN A 223 13.38 8.54 23.84
C GLN A 223 13.67 7.42 22.86
N VAL A 224 14.43 6.42 23.30
CA VAL A 224 14.71 5.22 22.51
C VAL A 224 13.42 4.48 22.15
N ILE A 225 12.55 4.25 23.13
CA ILE A 225 11.29 3.53 22.91
C ILE A 225 10.39 4.30 21.93
N SER A 226 10.21 5.60 22.14
CA SER A 226 9.40 6.46 21.27
C SER A 226 9.92 6.46 19.83
N MET A 227 11.22 6.69 19.65
CA MET A 227 11.86 6.71 18.34
C MET A 227 11.78 5.34 17.64
N PHE A 228 11.94 4.25 18.41
CA PHE A 228 11.78 2.90 17.89
C PHE A 228 10.38 2.67 17.33
N PHE A 229 9.34 3.02 18.09
CA PHE A 229 7.96 2.88 17.62
C PHE A 229 7.68 3.78 16.42
N VAL A 230 8.04 5.07 16.46
CA VAL A 230 7.80 5.98 15.33
C VAL A 230 8.53 5.51 14.07
N GLY A 231 9.79 5.08 14.19
CA GLY A 231 10.58 4.55 13.08
C GLY A 231 9.97 3.27 12.49
N LEU A 232 9.52 2.35 13.33
CA LEU A 232 8.89 1.10 12.88
C LEU A 232 7.52 1.35 12.22
N ILE A 233 6.72 2.27 12.77
CA ILE A 233 5.44 2.67 12.19
C ILE A 233 5.66 3.25 10.80
N HIS A 234 6.62 4.18 10.66
CA HIS A 234 6.96 4.80 9.38
C HIS A 234 7.36 3.76 8.32
N VAL A 235 8.30 2.87 8.68
CA VAL A 235 8.78 1.80 7.78
C VAL A 235 7.68 0.81 7.41
N GLN A 236 6.84 0.43 8.38
CA GLN A 236 5.81 -0.57 8.18
C GLN A 236 4.67 -0.06 7.29
N MET A 237 4.40 1.26 7.34
CA MET A 237 3.46 1.94 6.46
C MET A 237 3.95 1.94 5.01
N ASP A 238 5.22 2.30 4.79
CA ASP A 238 5.81 2.28 3.45
C ASP A 238 5.90 0.84 2.90
N SER A 239 6.23 -0.13 3.77
CA SER A 239 6.23 -1.56 3.45
C SER A 239 4.86 -2.09 3.05
N PHE A 240 3.81 -1.67 3.77
CA PHE A 240 2.44 -2.04 3.46
C PHE A 240 2.08 -1.63 2.03
N PHE A 241 2.42 -0.39 1.64
CA PHE A 241 2.17 0.10 0.29
C PHE A 241 2.92 -0.66 -0.78
N ILE A 242 4.22 -0.87 -0.60
CA ILE A 242 5.05 -1.62 -1.55
C ILE A 242 4.43 -2.99 -1.81
N VAL A 243 3.92 -3.66 -0.78
CA VAL A 243 3.31 -4.98 -0.90
C VAL A 243 1.96 -4.93 -1.60
N VAL A 244 1.11 -3.93 -1.30
CA VAL A 244 -0.13 -3.70 -2.04
C VAL A 244 0.17 -3.50 -3.53
N MET A 245 1.15 -2.66 -3.86
CA MET A 245 1.55 -2.43 -5.24
C MET A 245 2.07 -3.69 -5.91
N PHE A 246 2.89 -4.46 -5.20
CA PHE A 246 3.41 -5.71 -5.69
C PHE A 246 2.30 -6.72 -6.01
N HIS A 247 1.25 -6.79 -5.17
CA HIS A 247 0.06 -7.58 -5.47
C HIS A 247 -0.69 -7.07 -6.70
N ILE A 248 -0.87 -5.76 -6.86
CA ILE A 248 -1.49 -5.18 -8.07
C ILE A 248 -0.69 -5.57 -9.32
N SER A 249 0.64 -5.42 -9.31
CA SER A 249 1.50 -5.80 -10.43
C SER A 249 1.34 -7.28 -10.77
N ALA A 250 1.20 -8.14 -9.76
CA ALA A 250 0.89 -9.55 -9.95
C ALA A 250 -0.46 -9.76 -10.66
N GLN A 251 -1.51 -9.06 -10.22
CA GLN A 251 -2.85 -9.15 -10.83
C GLN A 251 -2.86 -8.69 -12.29
N LEU A 252 -2.10 -7.64 -12.61
CA LEU A 252 -1.92 -7.14 -13.98
C LEU A 252 -1.16 -8.14 -14.85
N LYS A 253 -0.10 -8.76 -14.32
CA LYS A 253 0.64 -9.80 -15.04
C LYS A 253 -0.25 -11.00 -15.37
N ILE A 254 -1.03 -11.47 -14.40
CA ILE A 254 -1.97 -12.58 -14.61
C ILE A 254 -3.00 -12.21 -15.68
N LEU A 255 -3.55 -11.00 -15.62
CA LEU A 255 -4.48 -10.50 -16.63
C LEU A 255 -3.84 -10.48 -18.02
N SER A 256 -2.60 -10.02 -18.14
CA SER A 256 -1.86 -10.01 -19.41
C SER A 256 -1.69 -11.43 -19.99
N GLU A 257 -1.35 -12.41 -19.15
CA GLU A 257 -1.24 -13.81 -19.57
C GLU A 257 -2.59 -14.39 -20.03
N ARG A 258 -3.70 -14.00 -19.38
CA ARG A 258 -5.06 -14.41 -19.83
C ARG A 258 -5.38 -13.86 -21.21
N ILE A 259 -5.04 -12.61 -21.48
CA ILE A 259 -5.30 -11.97 -22.77
C ILE A 259 -4.45 -12.65 -23.86
N ALA A 260 -3.18 -12.95 -23.58
CA ALA A 260 -2.30 -13.66 -24.50
C ALA A 260 -2.84 -15.06 -24.89
N ASP A 261 -3.34 -15.83 -23.92
CA ASP A 261 -3.96 -17.13 -24.18
C ASP A 261 -5.18 -17.04 -25.11
N LEU A 262 -6.01 -16.00 -24.94
CA LEU A 262 -7.20 -15.80 -25.76
C LEU A 262 -6.82 -15.49 -27.21
N GLN A 263 -5.72 -14.78 -27.42
CA GLN A 263 -5.18 -14.51 -28.75
C GLN A 263 -4.64 -15.78 -29.42
N LEU A 264 -3.85 -16.58 -28.69
CA LEU A 264 -3.31 -17.84 -29.20
C LEU A 264 -4.43 -18.83 -29.60
N ARG A 265 -5.46 -18.99 -28.75
CA ARG A 265 -6.60 -19.88 -29.03
C ARG A 265 -7.45 -19.43 -30.23
N ARG A 266 -7.35 -18.16 -30.63
CA ARG A 266 -8.01 -17.62 -31.83
C ARG A 266 -7.23 -17.94 -33.11
N GLY A 267 -5.90 -17.93 -33.05
CA GLY A 267 -5.03 -18.25 -34.19
C GLY A 267 -5.07 -19.72 -34.60
N ASP A 268 -5.02 -20.62 -33.61
CA ASP A 268 -4.93 -22.08 -33.80
C ASP A 268 -6.17 -22.71 -34.46
N LYS A 269 -7.32 -22.03 -34.40
CA LYS A 269 -8.61 -22.54 -34.93
C LYS A 269 -8.82 -22.30 -36.42
N ASN A 270 -7.89 -21.63 -37.09
CA ASN A 270 -7.99 -21.37 -38.52
C ASN A 270 -7.40 -22.48 -39.41
N GLU A 271 -6.72 -23.50 -38.87
CA GLU A 271 -5.90 -24.42 -39.69
C GLU A 271 -6.44 -25.84 -39.94
N LEU A 272 -7.56 -26.29 -39.37
CA LEU A 272 -8.11 -27.63 -39.71
C LEU A 272 -9.38 -27.58 -40.58
N PHE A 273 -9.22 -27.94 -41.85
CA PHE A 273 -10.28 -28.28 -42.81
C PHE A 273 -10.93 -29.62 -42.44
N GLU A 274 -12.24 -29.65 -42.17
CA GLU A 274 -13.14 -30.83 -42.28
C GLU A 274 -14.57 -30.53 -41.77
N SER A 275 -15.59 -30.99 -42.51
CA SER A 275 -17.07 -31.09 -42.35
C SER A 275 -17.91 -29.94 -41.71
N ASN A 276 -19.09 -29.67 -42.27
CA ASN A 276 -19.63 -28.30 -42.46
C ASN A 276 -20.79 -27.85 -41.54
N GLU A 277 -21.50 -28.71 -40.80
CA GLU A 277 -22.62 -28.29 -39.92
C GLU A 277 -22.30 -28.29 -38.42
N ASN A 278 -21.86 -29.41 -37.83
CA ASN A 278 -21.48 -29.47 -36.41
C ASN A 278 -20.35 -28.50 -36.05
N LYS A 279 -19.48 -28.16 -37.01
CA LYS A 279 -18.40 -27.18 -36.84
C LYS A 279 -18.90 -25.73 -36.75
N ARG A 280 -20.02 -25.39 -37.40
CA ARG A 280 -20.62 -24.03 -37.31
C ARG A 280 -21.18 -23.79 -35.92
N LEU A 281 -21.88 -24.77 -35.35
CA LEU A 281 -22.38 -24.71 -33.98
C LEU A 281 -21.21 -24.64 -32.96
N HIS A 282 -20.20 -25.50 -33.12
CA HIS A 282 -19.03 -25.51 -32.24
C HIS A 282 -18.17 -24.24 -32.37
N LYS A 283 -18.01 -23.68 -33.59
CA LYS A 283 -17.31 -22.40 -33.83
C LYS A 283 -18.09 -21.23 -33.24
N SER A 284 -19.41 -21.23 -33.35
CA SER A 284 -20.29 -20.24 -32.73
C SER A 284 -20.20 -20.29 -31.20
N MET A 285 -20.34 -21.47 -30.59
CA MET A 285 -20.17 -21.67 -29.14
C MET A 285 -18.78 -21.24 -28.66
N SER A 286 -17.74 -21.61 -29.41
CA SER A 286 -16.38 -21.19 -29.10
C SER A 286 -16.18 -19.68 -29.20
N ALA A 287 -16.81 -19.00 -30.18
CA ALA A 287 -16.69 -17.56 -30.34
C ALA A 287 -17.39 -16.83 -29.18
N ILE A 288 -18.55 -17.34 -28.76
CA ILE A 288 -19.29 -16.85 -27.58
C ILE A 288 -18.44 -16.98 -26.32
N GLU A 289 -17.79 -18.14 -26.10
CA GLU A 289 -16.94 -18.34 -24.92
C GLU A 289 -15.71 -17.42 -24.94
N THR A 290 -15.03 -17.28 -26.09
CA THR A 290 -13.90 -16.35 -26.22
C THR A 290 -14.32 -14.90 -25.96
N HIS A 291 -15.49 -14.49 -26.46
CA HIS A 291 -16.04 -13.16 -26.21
C HIS A 291 -16.33 -12.95 -24.71
N LYS A 292 -16.95 -13.94 -24.05
CA LYS A 292 -17.22 -13.90 -22.61
C LYS A 292 -15.93 -13.76 -21.78
N GLN A 293 -14.87 -14.51 -22.13
CA GLN A 293 -13.57 -14.41 -21.48
C GLN A 293 -12.92 -13.04 -21.69
N LEU A 294 -13.05 -12.46 -22.89
CA LEU A 294 -12.56 -11.11 -23.17
C LEU A 294 -13.31 -10.06 -22.33
N CYS A 295 -14.64 -10.15 -22.24
CA CYS A 295 -15.43 -9.27 -21.38
C CYS A 295 -15.00 -9.37 -19.91
N LEU A 296 -14.70 -10.59 -19.43
CA LEU A 296 -14.19 -10.80 -18.08
C LEU A 296 -12.81 -10.14 -17.88
N CYS A 297 -11.91 -10.26 -18.86
CA CYS A 297 -10.60 -9.59 -18.82
C CYS A 297 -10.75 -8.07 -18.76
N ILE A 298 -11.62 -7.48 -19.59
CA ILE A 298 -11.89 -6.04 -19.60
C ILE A 298 -12.46 -5.59 -18.24
N ARG A 299 -13.43 -6.33 -17.70
CA ARG A 299 -14.02 -6.01 -16.38
C ARG A 299 -12.97 -6.10 -15.27
N THR A 300 -12.11 -7.12 -15.31
CA THR A 300 -11.02 -7.30 -14.35
C THR A 300 -10.01 -6.15 -14.44
N HIS A 301 -9.61 -5.76 -15.66
CA HIS A 301 -8.75 -4.60 -15.88
C HIS A 301 -9.35 -3.34 -15.27
N GLN A 302 -10.63 -3.06 -15.57
CA GLN A 302 -11.34 -1.90 -15.05
C GLN A 302 -11.41 -1.91 -13.51
N ASP A 303 -11.62 -3.08 -12.90
CA ASP A 303 -11.63 -3.19 -11.43
C ASP A 303 -10.24 -2.94 -10.83
N ILE A 304 -9.16 -3.44 -11.45
CA ILE A 304 -7.78 -3.12 -11.06
C ILE A 304 -7.50 -1.62 -11.19
N THR A 305 -7.88 -1.00 -12.31
CA THR A 305 -7.68 0.45 -12.51
C THR A 305 -8.44 1.28 -11.48
N ARG A 306 -9.69 0.90 -11.16
CA ARG A 306 -10.46 1.55 -10.10
C ARG A 306 -9.81 1.37 -8.73
N PHE A 307 -9.28 0.17 -8.45
CA PHE A 307 -8.55 -0.10 -7.22
C PHE A 307 -7.28 0.76 -7.12
N ILE A 308 -6.51 0.91 -8.20
CA ILE A 308 -5.32 1.78 -8.25
C ILE A 308 -5.73 3.23 -7.99
N GLY A 309 -6.77 3.74 -8.64
CA GLY A 309 -7.25 5.11 -8.39
C GLY A 309 -7.72 5.33 -6.95
N TYR A 310 -8.32 4.31 -6.33
CA TYR A 310 -8.68 4.35 -4.90
C TYR A 310 -7.46 4.25 -3.97
N LEU A 311 -6.48 3.42 -4.32
CA LEU A 311 -5.22 3.33 -3.60
C LEU A 311 -4.49 4.66 -3.63
N GLU A 312 -4.38 5.28 -4.82
CA GLU A 312 -3.79 6.60 -5.00
C GLU A 312 -4.54 7.64 -4.17
N SER A 313 -5.87 7.67 -4.15
CA SER A 313 -6.60 8.67 -3.35
C SER A 313 -6.39 8.50 -1.84
N VAL A 314 -6.32 7.26 -1.35
CA VAL A 314 -6.03 6.96 0.06
C VAL A 314 -4.58 7.29 0.41
N MET A 315 -3.65 7.18 -0.55
CA MET A 315 -2.23 7.26 -0.32
C MET A 315 -1.56 8.57 -0.71
N ASN A 316 -2.16 9.37 -1.57
CA ASN A 316 -1.58 10.63 -2.05
C ASN A 316 -1.20 11.58 -0.90
N PRO A 317 -1.99 11.74 0.17
CA PRO A 317 -1.57 12.55 1.32
C PRO A 317 -0.28 12.03 1.97
N ILE A 318 -0.11 10.71 2.03
CA ILE A 318 1.08 10.08 2.62
C ILE A 318 2.29 10.19 1.71
N ALA A 319 2.10 10.00 0.40
CA ALA A 319 3.15 10.10 -0.59
C ALA A 319 3.68 11.54 -0.74
N MET A 320 2.80 12.55 -0.64
CA MET A 320 3.22 13.96 -0.66
C MET A 320 4.04 14.39 0.57
N MET A 321 4.03 13.60 1.65
CA MET A 321 4.81 13.87 2.86
C MET A 321 6.21 13.23 2.85
N GLN A 322 6.52 12.37 1.86
CA GLN A 322 7.84 11.78 1.64
C GLN A 322 8.71 12.71 0.79
#